data_AF-A0A646IIY9-F1
#
_entry.id   AF-A0A646IIY9-F1
#
_cell.length_a   1.000
_cell.length_b   1.000
_cell.length_c   1.000
_cell.angle_alpha   90.00
_cell.angle_beta   90.00
_cell.angle_gamma   90.00
#
_symmetry.space_group_name_H-M   'P 1'
#
loop_
_entity.id
_entity.type
_entity.pdbx_description
1 polymer ?
#
loop_
_entity_poly.entity_id
_entity_poly.type
_entity_poly.pdbx_seq_one_letter_code
_entity_poly.pdbx_strand_id
1 'polypeptide(L)'
;AYVQGNVVQVTPQVAGTVIAIRADDTQLVTSGQPVIELDRADARVALEQAEAALAQTVRQVRTLYSNTSAYTATLAMRESDLAKAKDDLARRKQIAGTGAVSQEEISHAQTAVQAAQSALEAAKEQLQ
;
A
#
# COMPACT_ATOMS: atom_id res chain seq x y z
N ALA A 1 -63.62 19.13 22.41
CA ALA A 1 -63.35 18.32 21.21
C ALA A 1 -61.97 17.67 21.38
N TYR A 2 -61.87 16.33 21.28
CA TYR A 2 -60.59 15.64 21.34
C TYR A 2 -60.13 15.35 19.91
N VAL A 3 -58.97 15.87 19.54
CA VAL A 3 -58.35 15.58 18.24
C VAL A 3 -57.40 14.41 18.48
N GLN A 4 -57.68 13.26 17.89
CA GLN A 4 -56.82 12.09 17.99
C GLN A 4 -55.82 12.12 16.82
N GLY A 5 -54.56 12.44 17.12
CA GLY A 5 -53.47 12.48 16.15
C GLY A 5 -52.59 11.24 16.24
N ASN A 6 -51.99 10.85 15.11
CA ASN A 6 -50.93 9.84 15.09
C ASN A 6 -49.64 10.46 15.66
N VAL A 7 -49.10 9.86 16.73
CA VAL A 7 -47.84 10.29 17.36
C VAL A 7 -46.73 9.33 16.96
N VAL A 8 -45.64 9.84 16.39
CA VAL A 8 -44.44 9.06 16.05
C VAL A 8 -43.27 9.61 16.86
N GLN A 9 -42.60 8.72 17.58
CA GLN A 9 -41.41 9.08 18.34
C GLN A 9 -40.20 9.17 17.40
N VAL A 10 -39.44 10.26 17.52
CA VAL A 10 -38.16 10.45 16.81
C VAL A 10 -37.02 10.14 17.75
N THR A 11 -36.13 9.24 17.35
CA THR A 11 -34.98 8.79 18.15
C THR A 11 -33.69 9.06 17.37
N PRO A 12 -32.64 9.60 18.00
CA PRO A 12 -31.37 9.82 17.32
C PRO A 12 -30.71 8.47 16.98
N GLN A 13 -30.03 8.40 15.84
CA GLN A 13 -29.26 7.22 15.42
C GLN A 13 -27.93 7.07 16.14
N VAL A 14 -27.42 8.16 16.73
CA VAL A 14 -26.17 8.22 17.48
C VAL A 14 -26.44 8.84 18.85
N ALA A 15 -25.75 8.35 19.87
CA ALA A 15 -25.78 8.97 21.19
C ALA A 15 -24.98 10.29 21.15
N GLY A 16 -25.41 11.30 21.91
CA GLY A 16 -24.71 12.57 22.01
C GLY A 16 -25.40 13.54 22.96
N THR A 17 -24.66 14.55 23.41
CA THR A 17 -25.18 15.61 24.26
C THR A 17 -26.00 16.59 23.44
N VAL A 18 -27.22 16.92 23.86
CA VAL A 18 -28.04 17.95 23.22
C VAL A 18 -27.48 19.33 23.57
N ILE A 19 -27.15 20.12 22.54
CA ILE A 19 -26.65 21.50 22.70
C ILE A 19 -27.69 22.55 22.29
N ALA A 20 -28.69 22.18 21.50
CA ALA A 20 -29.82 23.03 21.20
C ALA A 20 -31.09 22.23 20.89
N ILE A 21 -32.21 22.76 21.35
CA ILE A 21 -33.55 22.36 20.91
C ILE A 21 -34.11 23.56 20.15
N ARG A 22 -34.51 23.34 18.90
CA ARG A 22 -34.89 24.36 17.92
C ARG A 22 -36.38 24.30 17.55
N ALA A 23 -37.17 23.58 18.34
CA ALA A 23 -38.62 23.60 18.24
C ALA A 23 -39.26 23.69 19.63
N ASP A 24 -40.39 24.38 19.69
CA ASP A 24 -41.25 24.49 20.86
C ASP A 24 -42.46 23.53 20.77
N ASP A 25 -43.09 23.30 21.91
CA ASP A 25 -44.32 22.50 21.99
C ASP A 25 -45.39 23.04 21.03
N THR A 26 -46.00 22.15 20.26
CA THR A 26 -47.04 22.44 19.24
C THR A 26 -46.57 23.26 18.03
N GLN A 27 -45.28 23.58 17.91
CA GLN A 27 -44.75 24.28 16.75
C GLN A 27 -44.78 23.40 15.49
N LEU A 28 -45.29 23.95 14.38
CA LEU A 28 -45.25 23.28 13.08
C LEU A 28 -43.82 23.25 12.55
N VAL A 29 -43.30 22.06 12.24
CA VAL A 29 -41.99 21.87 11.60
C VAL A 29 -42.16 21.27 10.21
N THR A 30 -41.21 21.57 9.32
CA THR A 30 -41.18 21.04 7.95
C THR A 30 -40.14 19.92 7.80
N SER A 31 -40.26 19.09 6.77
CA SER A 31 -39.28 18.03 6.52
C SER A 31 -37.88 18.61 6.27
N GLY A 32 -36.87 18.02 6.91
CA GLY A 32 -35.48 18.49 6.86
C GLY A 32 -35.16 19.65 7.80
N GLN A 33 -36.14 20.21 8.51
CA GLN A 33 -35.90 21.24 9.51
C GLN A 33 -35.17 20.64 10.73
N PRO A 34 -33.98 21.15 11.11
CA PRO A 34 -33.29 20.69 12.30
C PRO A 34 -34.08 21.06 13.56
N VAL A 35 -34.46 20.06 14.34
CA VAL A 35 -35.20 20.23 15.60
C VAL A 35 -34.29 20.09 16.82
N ILE A 36 -33.29 19.21 16.74
CA ILE A 36 -32.33 18.95 17.82
C ILE A 36 -30.93 19.06 17.23
N GLU A 37 -30.03 19.70 17.97
CA GLU A 37 -28.61 19.73 17.65
C GLU A 37 -27.83 18.99 18.73
N LEU A 38 -27.04 18.01 18.30
CA LEU A 38 -26.14 17.25 19.15
C LEU A 38 -24.72 17.80 19.05
N ASP A 39 -23.97 17.73 20.14
CA ASP A 39 -22.55 18.03 20.16
C ASP A 39 -21.80 17.11 19.20
N ARG A 40 -20.95 17.70 18.35
CA ARG A 40 -20.16 16.99 17.34
C ARG A 40 -18.70 16.85 17.74
N ALA A 41 -18.29 17.33 18.92
CA ALA A 41 -16.89 17.30 19.35
C ALA A 41 -16.30 15.88 19.25
N ASP A 42 -16.96 14.89 19.85
CA ASP A 42 -16.50 13.50 19.82
C ASP A 42 -16.45 12.94 18.40
N ALA A 43 -17.47 13.24 17.59
CA ALA A 43 -17.53 12.80 16.19
C ALA A 43 -16.42 13.45 15.33
N ARG A 44 -16.09 14.72 15.60
CA ARG A 44 -14.99 15.44 14.92
C ARG A 44 -13.64 14.85 15.32
N VAL A 45 -13.41 14.62 16.61
CA VAL A 45 -12.16 14.01 17.09
C VAL A 45 -11.99 12.60 16.50
N ALA A 46 -13.06 11.80 16.49
CA ALA A 46 -13.03 10.46 15.88
C ALA A 46 -12.73 10.52 14.37
N LEU A 47 -13.29 11.51 13.66
CA LEU A 47 -13.00 11.73 12.24
C LEU A 47 -11.53 12.13 12.02
N GLU A 48 -11.02 13.10 12.77
CA GLU A 48 -9.63 13.57 12.68
C GLU A 48 -8.64 12.42 12.97
N GLN A 49 -8.94 11.57 13.96
CA GLN A 49 -8.15 10.37 14.25
C GLN A 49 -8.17 9.37 13.09
N ALA A 50 -9.34 9.13 12.48
CA ALA A 50 -9.46 8.24 11.34
C ALA A 50 -8.71 8.77 10.10
N GLU A 51 -8.78 10.07 9.85
CA GLU A 51 -8.03 10.74 8.78
C GLU A 51 -6.52 10.65 9.00
N ALA A 52 -6.06 10.84 10.24
CA ALA A 52 -4.64 10.69 10.60
C ALA A 52 -4.15 9.24 10.42
N ALA A 53 -4.94 8.26 10.84
CA ALA A 53 -4.65 6.84 10.65
C ALA A 53 -4.57 6.50 9.15
N LEU A 54 -5.52 6.99 8.35
CA LEU A 54 -5.49 6.82 6.90
C LEU A 54 -4.23 7.44 6.28
N ALA A 55 -3.87 8.66 6.68
CA ALA A 55 -2.66 9.31 6.18
C ALA A 55 -1.39 8.52 6.52
N GLN A 56 -1.32 7.91 7.71
CA GLN A 56 -0.23 7.02 8.07
C GLN A 56 -0.20 5.75 7.21
N THR A 57 -1.34 5.09 7.00
CA THR A 57 -1.43 3.90 6.16
C THR A 57 -1.05 4.22 4.72
N VAL A 58 -1.49 5.34 4.16
CA VAL A 58 -1.10 5.78 2.81
C VAL A 58 0.42 5.97 2.71
N ARG A 59 1.05 6.57 3.73
CA ARG A 59 2.52 6.71 3.78
C ARG A 59 3.21 5.34 3.83
N GLN A 60 2.72 4.41 4.65
CA GLN A 60 3.27 3.05 4.74
C GLN A 60 3.16 2.31 3.39
N VAL A 61 2.00 2.35 2.75
CA VAL A 61 1.76 1.74 1.44
C VAL A 61 2.68 2.33 0.38
N ARG A 62 2.86 3.67 0.35
CA ARG A 62 3.83 4.31 -0.55
C ARG A 62 5.25 3.81 -0.34
N THR A 63 5.70 3.67 0.91
CA THR A 63 7.02 3.11 1.22
C THR A 63 7.15 1.66 0.73
N LEU A 64 6.12 0.83 0.92
CA LEU A 64 6.10 -0.54 0.42
C LEU A 64 6.26 -0.58 -1.12
N TYR A 65 5.49 0.22 -1.85
CA TYR A 65 5.62 0.31 -3.32
C TYR A 65 6.99 0.82 -3.77
N SER A 66 7.56 1.82 -3.10
CA SER A 66 8.91 2.31 -3.41
C SER A 66 9.96 1.21 -3.21
N ASN A 67 9.83 0.39 -2.16
CA ASN A 67 10.71 -0.75 -1.94
C ASN A 67 10.55 -1.81 -3.03
N THR A 68 9.31 -2.14 -3.43
CA THR A 68 9.03 -3.06 -4.55
C THR A 68 9.67 -2.59 -5.85
N SER A 69 9.64 -1.28 -6.14
CA SER A 69 10.31 -0.71 -7.31
C SER A 69 11.83 -0.90 -7.25
N ALA A 70 12.44 -0.74 -6.07
CA ALA A 70 13.88 -0.95 -5.88
C ALA A 70 14.27 -2.44 -6.03
N TYR A 71 13.46 -3.36 -5.51
CA TYR A 71 13.66 -4.80 -5.69
C TYR A 71 13.51 -5.22 -7.16
N THR A 72 12.52 -4.69 -7.86
CA THR A 72 12.32 -4.94 -9.30
C THR A 72 13.51 -4.44 -10.13
N ALA A 73 14.03 -3.25 -9.82
CA ALA A 73 15.23 -2.72 -10.48
C ALA A 73 16.47 -3.60 -10.20
N THR A 74 16.61 -4.09 -8.96
CA THR A 74 17.68 -4.99 -8.56
C THR A 74 17.59 -6.32 -9.29
N LEU A 75 16.38 -6.87 -9.45
CA LEU A 75 16.13 -8.08 -10.21
C LEU A 75 16.57 -7.92 -11.68
N ALA A 76 16.14 -6.85 -12.35
CA ALA A 76 16.51 -6.56 -13.73
C ALA A 76 18.04 -6.41 -13.90
N MET A 77 18.72 -5.79 -12.93
CA MET A 77 20.17 -5.69 -12.92
C MET A 77 20.83 -7.08 -12.84
N ARG A 78 20.36 -7.96 -11.93
CA ARG A 78 20.91 -9.32 -11.77
C ARG A 78 20.64 -10.22 -12.98
N GLU A 79 19.52 -10.05 -13.66
CA GLU A 79 19.25 -10.75 -14.92
C GLU A 79 20.25 -10.36 -16.01
N SER A 80 20.54 -9.05 -16.14
CA SER A 80 21.57 -8.54 -17.05
C SER A 80 22.97 -9.06 -16.68
N ASP A 81 23.34 -9.06 -15.40
CA ASP A 81 24.64 -9.57 -14.94
C ASP A 81 24.83 -11.05 -15.29
N LEU A 82 23.79 -11.87 -15.08
CA LEU A 82 23.79 -13.27 -15.44
C LEU A 82 23.89 -13.49 -16.95
N ALA A 83 23.16 -12.70 -17.75
CA ALA A 83 23.24 -12.77 -19.21
C ALA A 83 24.67 -12.48 -19.70
N LYS A 84 25.28 -11.40 -19.20
CA LYS A 84 26.68 -11.04 -19.52
C LYS A 84 27.66 -12.14 -19.14
N ALA A 85 27.55 -12.71 -17.94
CA ALA A 85 28.42 -13.78 -17.49
C ALA A 85 28.29 -15.04 -18.37
N LYS A 86 27.06 -15.38 -18.80
CA LYS A 86 26.81 -16.49 -19.72
C LYS A 86 27.42 -16.26 -21.08
N ASP A 87 27.29 -15.05 -21.63
CA ASP A 87 27.87 -14.66 -22.91
C ASP A 87 29.40 -14.69 -22.87
N ASP A 88 30.01 -14.19 -21.78
CA ASP A 88 31.46 -14.23 -21.57
C ASP A 88 31.97 -15.67 -21.51
N LEU A 89 31.29 -16.54 -20.77
CA LEU A 89 31.63 -17.96 -20.72
C LEU A 89 31.50 -18.62 -22.10
N ALA A 90 30.42 -18.32 -22.84
CA ALA A 90 30.20 -18.86 -24.18
C ALA A 90 31.31 -18.43 -25.15
N ARG A 91 31.67 -17.13 -25.15
CA ARG A 91 32.80 -16.61 -25.95
C ARG A 91 34.10 -17.32 -25.62
N ARG A 92 34.46 -17.42 -24.34
CA ARG A 92 35.71 -18.07 -23.90
C ARG A 92 35.76 -19.54 -24.29
N LYS A 93 34.63 -20.27 -24.21
CA LYS A 93 34.52 -21.65 -24.67
C LYS A 93 34.74 -21.80 -26.17
N GLN A 94 34.28 -20.86 -26.99
CA GLN A 94 34.46 -20.90 -28.45
C GLN A 94 35.92 -20.78 -28.88
N ILE A 95 36.75 -20.04 -28.13
CA ILE A 95 38.17 -19.81 -28.45
C ILE A 95 39.15 -20.62 -27.58
N ALA A 96 38.66 -21.54 -26.74
CA ALA A 96 39.46 -22.38 -25.85
C ALA A 96 40.51 -23.24 -26.59
N GLY A 97 40.27 -23.55 -27.87
CA GLY A 97 41.17 -24.34 -28.72
C GLY A 97 42.18 -23.54 -29.54
N THR A 98 42.10 -22.20 -29.54
CA THR A 98 42.99 -21.34 -30.33
C THR A 98 44.23 -20.87 -29.56
N GLY A 99 44.36 -21.28 -28.29
CA GLY A 99 45.40 -20.80 -27.38
C GLY A 99 45.16 -19.40 -26.81
N ALA A 100 44.04 -18.75 -27.17
CA ALA A 100 43.71 -17.38 -26.75
C ALA A 100 43.14 -17.28 -25.32
N VAL A 101 42.78 -18.41 -24.69
CA VAL A 101 42.30 -18.46 -23.30
C VAL A 101 42.76 -19.75 -22.63
N SER A 102 43.07 -19.64 -21.33
CA SER A 102 43.47 -20.79 -20.52
C SER A 102 42.26 -21.55 -19.97
N GLN A 103 42.47 -22.80 -19.54
CA GLN A 103 41.43 -23.58 -18.83
C GLN A 103 41.03 -22.94 -17.49
N GLU A 104 41.98 -22.30 -16.81
CA GLU A 104 41.70 -21.54 -15.59
C GLU A 104 40.70 -20.41 -15.86
N GLU A 105 40.86 -19.71 -16.98
CA GLU A 105 40.03 -18.57 -17.34
C GLU A 105 38.60 -18.96 -17.74
N ILE A 106 38.40 -20.18 -18.24
CA ILE A 106 37.09 -20.79 -18.45
C ILE A 106 36.46 -21.20 -17.11
N SER A 107 37.24 -21.78 -16.20
CA SER A 107 36.79 -22.13 -14.85
C SER A 107 36.33 -20.90 -14.05
N HIS A 108 37.08 -19.80 -14.12
CA HIS A 108 36.70 -18.51 -13.55
C HIS A 108 35.39 -18.00 -14.16
N ALA A 109 35.22 -18.08 -15.48
CA ALA A 109 33.98 -17.67 -16.14
C ALA A 109 32.77 -18.55 -15.75
N GLN A 110 32.97 -19.87 -15.54
CA GLN A 110 31.93 -20.75 -15.02
C GLN A 110 31.52 -20.36 -13.60
N THR A 111 32.51 -20.05 -12.76
CA THR A 111 32.28 -19.62 -11.37
C THR A 111 31.54 -18.26 -11.34
N ALA A 112 31.87 -17.35 -12.26
CA ALA A 112 31.18 -16.07 -12.40
C ALA A 112 29.70 -16.25 -12.79
N VAL A 113 29.39 -17.18 -13.71
CA VAL A 113 27.99 -17.53 -14.05
C VAL A 113 27.25 -18.08 -12.83
N GLN A 114 27.88 -18.99 -12.08
CA GLN A 114 27.27 -19.57 -10.89
C GLN A 114 26.99 -18.51 -9.82
N ALA A 115 27.93 -17.61 -9.58
CA ALA A 115 27.76 -16.50 -8.64
C ALA A 115 26.63 -15.55 -9.08
N ALA A 116 26.58 -15.19 -10.36
CA ALA A 116 25.51 -14.35 -10.91
C ALA A 116 24.13 -15.03 -10.81
N GLN A 117 24.06 -16.34 -11.01
CA GLN A 117 22.81 -17.11 -10.86
C GLN A 117 22.35 -17.09 -9.39
N SER A 118 23.24 -17.35 -8.44
CA SER A 118 22.91 -17.28 -7.01
C SER A 118 22.47 -15.87 -6.58
N ALA A 119 23.11 -14.83 -7.10
CA ALA A 119 22.71 -13.45 -6.83
C ALA A 119 21.34 -13.10 -7.42
N LEU A 120 20.98 -13.66 -8.58
CA LEU A 120 19.66 -13.50 -9.19
C LEU A 120 18.57 -14.18 -8.35
N GLU A 121 18.80 -15.42 -7.89
CA GLU A 121 17.82 -16.12 -7.04
C GLU A 121 17.59 -15.37 -5.71
N ALA A 122 18.66 -14.87 -5.08
CA ALA A 122 18.52 -14.03 -3.89
C ALA A 122 17.72 -12.75 -4.14
N ALA A 123 17.88 -12.12 -5.32
CA ALA A 123 17.08 -10.94 -5.70
C ALA A 123 15.61 -11.28 -5.96
N LYS A 124 15.30 -12.49 -6.46
CA LYS A 124 13.91 -12.96 -6.60
C LYS A 124 13.26 -13.23 -5.25
N GLU A 125 13.98 -13.82 -4.31
CA GLU A 125 13.48 -14.04 -2.94
C GLU A 125 13.17 -12.73 -2.22
N GLN A 126 13.96 -11.67 -2.44
CA GLN A 126 13.69 -10.34 -1.87
C GLN A 126 12.44 -9.64 -2.44
N LEU A 127 11.93 -10.10 -3.59
CA LEU A 127 10.72 -9.56 -4.23
C LEU A 127 9.44 -10.29 -3.79
N GLN A 128 9.55 -11.49 -3.22
CA GLN A 128 8.43 -12.29 -2.71
C GLN A 128 7.91 -11.76 -1.37
#